data_AF-A0A918NX35-F1
#
_entry.id   AF-A0A918NX35-F1
#
_cell.length_a   1.000
_cell.length_b   1.000
_cell.length_c   1.000
_cell.angle_alpha   90.00
_cell.angle_beta   90.00
_cell.angle_gamma   90.00
#
_symmetry.space_group_name_H-M   'P 1'
#
loop_
_entity.id
_entity.type
_entity.pdbx_description
1 polymer ?
#
loop_
_entity_poly.entity_id
_entity_poly.type
_entity_poly.pdbx_seq_one_letter_code
_entity_poly.pdbx_strand_id
1 'polypeptide(L)'
;MSDNKFRKALARPEVDPAQLAKFVGNSSDQVDVPTPAGTGQEEPSYGYVSLPEQEQGGKLTDSVLFRCTPAVLAELDFVFKHCTAKSRQKMLESIILPQINELAKKIRGSGSNGE
;
A
#
# COMPACT_ATOMS: atom_id res chain seq x y z
N MET A 1 1.01 -42.73 21.07
CA MET A 1 1.91 -42.19 20.02
C MET A 1 1.11 -41.15 19.26
N SER A 2 1.49 -39.88 19.34
CA SER A 2 0.69 -38.76 18.80
C SER A 2 1.19 -38.41 17.39
N ASP A 3 0.36 -38.64 16.39
CA ASP A 3 0.69 -38.33 14.99
C ASP A 3 0.55 -36.83 14.70
N ASN A 4 1.64 -36.21 14.24
CA ASN A 4 1.73 -34.78 13.93
C ASN A 4 1.03 -34.43 12.60
N LYS A 5 -0.09 -33.69 12.69
CA LYS A 5 -0.94 -33.24 11.56
C LYS A 5 -0.25 -32.28 10.56
N PHE A 6 0.94 -31.76 10.88
CA PHE A 6 1.63 -30.74 10.06
C PHE A 6 2.44 -31.31 8.88
N ARG A 7 2.58 -32.63 8.75
CA ARG A 7 3.32 -33.23 7.62
C ARG A 7 2.56 -33.22 6.29
N LYS A 8 1.25 -32.94 6.28
CA LYS A 8 0.43 -32.93 5.06
C LYS A 8 0.53 -31.63 4.24
N ALA A 9 1.18 -30.58 4.76
CA ALA A 9 1.22 -29.24 4.14
C ALA A 9 2.40 -29.03 3.17
N LEU A 10 3.24 -30.04 2.91
CA LEU A 10 4.36 -29.98 1.96
C LEU A 10 4.01 -30.49 0.55
N ALA A 11 2.76 -30.93 0.33
CA ALA A 11 2.31 -31.28 -1.01
C ALA A 11 2.17 -29.99 -1.84
N ARG A 12 2.98 -29.85 -2.89
CA ARG A 12 2.81 -28.77 -3.86
C ARG A 12 1.38 -28.83 -4.40
N PRO A 13 0.61 -27.72 -4.39
CA PRO A 13 -0.69 -27.71 -5.01
C PRO A 13 -0.52 -28.05 -6.49
N GLU A 14 -1.35 -28.96 -6.98
CA GLU A 14 -1.38 -29.35 -8.39
C GLU A 14 -1.88 -28.14 -9.19
N VAL A 15 -1.00 -27.53 -9.98
CA VAL A 15 -1.31 -26.37 -10.80
C VAL A 15 -1.83 -26.87 -12.14
N ASP A 16 -3.11 -26.61 -12.43
CA ASP A 16 -3.69 -26.87 -13.75
C ASP A 16 -3.15 -25.84 -14.77
N PRO A 17 -2.35 -26.26 -15.77
CA PRO A 17 -1.78 -25.35 -16.75
C PRO A 17 -2.85 -24.68 -17.63
N ALA A 18 -4.02 -25.29 -17.82
CA ALA A 18 -5.08 -24.72 -18.63
C ALA A 18 -5.79 -23.54 -17.93
N GLN A 19 -5.93 -23.60 -16.61
CA GLN A 19 -6.45 -22.46 -15.82
C GLN A 19 -5.43 -21.33 -15.72
N LEU A 20 -4.14 -21.68 -15.59
CA LEU A 20 -3.06 -20.70 -15.60
C LEU A 20 -3.02 -19.93 -16.92
N ALA A 21 -3.20 -20.62 -18.06
CA ALA A 21 -3.24 -19.99 -19.37
C ALA A 21 -4.43 -19.04 -19.55
N LYS A 22 -5.61 -19.37 -19.00
CA LYS A 22 -6.78 -18.47 -19.03
C LYS A 22 -6.57 -17.21 -18.18
N PHE A 23 -5.93 -17.35 -17.04
CA PHE A 23 -5.59 -16.21 -16.18
C PHE A 23 -4.60 -15.24 -16.86
N VAL A 24 -3.57 -15.78 -17.51
CA VAL A 24 -2.58 -14.97 -18.26
C VAL A 24 -3.20 -14.36 -19.53
N GLY A 25 -4.06 -15.10 -20.24
CA GLY A 25 -4.74 -14.64 -21.45
C GLY A 25 -5.65 -13.43 -21.20
N ASN A 26 -6.39 -13.42 -20.08
CA ASN A 26 -7.29 -12.30 -19.74
C ASN A 26 -6.57 -11.03 -19.26
N SER A 27 -5.25 -11.09 -19.05
CA SER A 27 -4.45 -9.95 -18.56
C SER A 27 -3.86 -9.09 -19.69
N SER A 28 -4.06 -9.47 -20.95
CA SER A 28 -3.37 -8.85 -22.11
C SER A 28 -4.24 -7.86 -22.90
N ASP A 29 -5.53 -7.70 -22.58
CA ASP A 29 -6.48 -6.89 -23.38
C ASP A 29 -6.95 -5.59 -22.72
N GLN A 30 -6.27 -5.08 -21.69
CA GLN A 30 -6.44 -3.68 -21.27
C GLN A 30 -5.22 -2.85 -21.61
N VAL A 31 -5.08 -2.57 -22.91
CA VAL A 31 -4.31 -1.43 -23.39
C VAL A 31 -5.32 -0.38 -23.83
N ASP A 32 -5.76 0.45 -22.89
CA ASP A 32 -6.56 1.63 -23.20
C ASP A 32 -5.59 2.68 -23.76
N VAL A 33 -5.61 2.86 -25.09
CA VAL A 33 -4.81 3.86 -25.79
C VAL A 33 -5.63 5.16 -25.82
N PRO A 34 -5.20 6.27 -25.20
CA PRO A 34 -5.97 7.49 -25.24
C PRO A 34 -5.82 8.17 -26.61
N THR A 35 -6.94 8.25 -27.33
CA THR A 35 -7.11 9.09 -28.52
C THR A 35 -7.21 10.56 -28.09
N PRO A 36 -6.50 11.51 -28.73
CA PRO A 36 -6.54 12.91 -28.30
C PRO A 36 -7.69 13.64 -29.00
N ALA A 37 -8.74 14.01 -28.28
CA ALA A 37 -9.66 15.07 -28.68
C ALA A 37 -10.42 15.62 -27.48
N GLY A 38 -10.24 16.90 -27.18
CA GLY A 38 -11.14 17.64 -26.31
C GLY A 38 -10.45 18.42 -25.20
N THR A 39 -10.33 19.73 -25.41
CA THR A 39 -10.03 20.75 -24.41
C THR A 39 -10.93 20.64 -23.17
N GLY A 40 -10.32 20.35 -22.02
CA GLY A 40 -10.94 20.45 -20.69
C GLY A 40 -9.96 19.92 -19.65
N GLN A 41 -9.51 20.76 -18.73
CA GLN A 41 -8.68 20.33 -17.60
C GLN A 41 -9.49 19.41 -16.70
N GLU A 42 -9.21 18.11 -16.73
CA GLU A 42 -9.66 17.17 -15.71
C GLU A 42 -8.47 16.85 -14.80
N GLU A 43 -8.62 17.14 -13.51
CA GLU A 43 -7.68 16.69 -12.49
C GLU A 43 -7.51 15.17 -12.56
N PRO A 44 -6.29 14.64 -12.30
CA PRO A 44 -6.08 13.21 -12.27
C PRO A 44 -6.97 12.57 -11.20
N SER A 45 -8.04 11.91 -11.64
CA SER A 45 -8.94 11.12 -10.81
C SER A 45 -8.16 9.91 -10.25
N TYR A 46 -7.75 10.01 -8.99
CA TYR A 46 -7.16 8.89 -8.28
C TYR A 46 -8.29 7.90 -7.96
N GLY A 47 -8.42 6.85 -8.78
CA GLY A 47 -9.37 5.76 -8.54
C GLY A 47 -9.17 5.17 -7.14
N TYR A 48 -10.23 5.21 -6.33
CA TYR A 48 -10.26 4.58 -5.02
C TYR A 48 -10.26 3.07 -5.19
N VAL A 49 -9.23 2.41 -4.66
CA VAL A 49 -9.16 0.95 -4.57
C VAL A 49 -9.65 0.56 -3.18
N SER A 50 -10.83 -0.04 -3.10
CA SER A 50 -11.36 -0.60 -1.86
C SER A 50 -10.54 -1.83 -1.46
N LEU A 51 -9.89 -1.77 -0.30
CA LEU A 51 -9.18 -2.90 0.30
C LEU A 51 -10.19 -3.82 1.00
N PRO A 52 -10.03 -5.16 0.91
CA PRO A 52 -10.91 -6.09 1.61
C PRO A 52 -10.78 -5.92 3.13
N GLU A 53 -11.92 -5.91 3.81
CA GLU A 53 -12.01 -5.84 5.27
C GLU A 53 -11.34 -7.08 5.88
N GLN A 54 -10.20 -6.87 6.53
CA GLN A 54 -9.48 -7.93 7.24
C GLN A 54 -10.04 -8.03 8.68
N GLU A 55 -10.40 -9.24 9.11
CA GLU A 55 -10.94 -9.53 10.45
C GLU A 55 -10.08 -8.92 11.57
N GLN A 56 -10.71 -8.03 12.35
CA GLN A 56 -10.11 -7.35 13.50
C GLN A 56 -9.93 -8.30 14.70
N GLY A 57 -8.81 -9.02 14.70
CA GLY A 57 -8.32 -9.81 15.85
C GLY A 57 -7.09 -9.22 16.54
N GLY A 58 -6.80 -7.93 16.36
CA GLY A 58 -5.59 -7.26 16.85
C GLY A 58 -5.83 -5.83 17.30
N LYS A 59 -4.89 -5.26 18.08
CA LYS A 59 -4.91 -3.88 18.60
C LYS A 59 -5.52 -2.91 17.58
N LEU A 60 -6.49 -2.08 18.00
CA LEU A 60 -7.09 -1.02 17.17
C LEU A 60 -5.97 -0.15 16.58
N THR A 61 -5.56 -0.50 15.38
CA THR A 61 -4.51 0.18 14.62
C THR A 61 -5.02 0.23 13.21
N ASP A 62 -5.33 1.45 12.77
CA ASP A 62 -5.66 1.69 11.38
C ASP A 62 -4.38 1.59 10.55
N SER A 63 -4.48 0.89 9.41
CA SER A 63 -3.36 0.73 8.49
C SER A 63 -3.42 1.80 7.41
N VAL A 64 -2.26 2.35 7.03
CA VAL A 64 -2.14 3.36 5.97
C VAL A 64 -1.24 2.82 4.87
N LEU A 65 -1.72 2.87 3.62
CA LEU A 65 -0.96 2.49 2.44
C LEU A 65 -0.49 3.75 1.70
N PHE A 66 0.79 3.81 1.36
CA PHE A 66 1.38 4.92 0.61
C PHE A 66 1.92 4.42 -0.73
N ARG A 67 1.59 5.11 -1.82
CA ARG A 67 2.25 4.91 -3.10
C ARG A 67 3.50 5.81 -3.14
N CYS A 68 4.61 5.26 -3.57
CA CYS A 68 5.84 6.02 -3.79
C CYS A 68 6.51 5.58 -5.09
N THR A 69 7.33 6.46 -5.67
CA THR A 69 8.12 6.13 -6.85
C THR A 69 9.28 5.21 -6.47
N PRO A 70 9.87 4.46 -7.42
CA PRO A 70 11.03 3.63 -7.16
C PRO A 70 12.23 4.42 -6.58
N ALA A 71 12.41 5.67 -7.00
CA ALA A 71 13.46 6.55 -6.49
C ALA A 71 13.26 6.84 -4.99
N VAL A 72 12.03 7.16 -4.58
CA VAL A 72 11.71 7.39 -3.16
C VAL A 72 11.88 6.12 -2.34
N LEU A 73 11.52 4.96 -2.90
CA LEU A 73 11.75 3.68 -2.22
C LEU A 73 13.25 3.41 -2.00
N ALA A 74 14.11 3.76 -2.96
CA ALA A 74 15.56 3.62 -2.82
C ALA A 74 16.13 4.52 -1.70
N GLU A 75 15.64 5.75 -1.60
CA GLU A 75 16.00 6.66 -0.50
C GLU A 75 15.54 6.11 0.86
N LEU A 76 14.32 5.58 0.95
CA LEU A 76 13.83 4.93 2.17
C LEU A 76 14.72 3.76 2.60
N ASP A 77 15.17 2.96 1.64
CA ASP A 77 16.06 1.83 1.87
C ASP A 77 17.46 2.28 2.32
N PHE A 78 17.97 3.36 1.75
CA PHE A 78 19.22 3.97 2.16
C PHE A 78 19.13 4.49 3.61
N VAL A 79 18.12 5.29 3.93
CA VAL A 79 17.91 5.80 5.29
C VAL A 79 17.77 4.67 6.30
N PHE A 80 17.03 3.60 5.95
CA PHE A 80 16.86 2.45 6.84
C PHE A 80 18.19 1.76 7.17
N LYS A 81 19.09 1.62 6.18
CA LYS A 81 20.44 1.03 6.39
C LYS A 81 21.31 1.84 7.36
N HIS A 82 21.09 3.16 7.43
CA HIS A 82 21.85 4.08 8.26
C HIS A 82 21.12 4.51 9.55
N CYS A 83 19.92 3.98 9.79
CA CYS A 83 19.11 4.27 10.97
C CYS A 83 19.22 3.14 12.02
N THR A 84 19.00 3.46 13.30
CA THR A 84 18.92 2.49 14.39
C THR A 84 17.51 1.91 14.59
N ALA A 85 16.56 2.23 13.70
CA ALA A 85 15.18 1.77 13.79
C ALA A 85 15.07 0.26 13.60
N LYS A 86 14.26 -0.39 14.45
CA LYS A 86 14.06 -1.86 14.45
C LYS A 86 13.27 -2.37 13.24
N SER A 87 12.55 -1.50 12.55
CA SER A 87 11.78 -1.83 11.35
C SER A 87 11.54 -0.59 10.50
N ARG A 88 11.28 -0.78 9.19
CA ARG A 88 10.91 0.29 8.26
C ARG A 88 9.66 1.05 8.74
N GLN A 89 8.69 0.32 9.30
CA GLN A 89 7.50 0.93 9.89
C GLN A 89 7.85 1.89 11.04
N LYS A 90 8.72 1.48 11.98
CA LYS A 90 9.11 2.34 13.10
C LYS A 90 9.92 3.55 12.66
N MET A 91 10.78 3.38 11.66
CA MET A 91 11.48 4.50 11.03
C MET A 91 10.48 5.51 10.45
N LEU A 92 9.53 5.06 9.63
CA LEU A 92 8.51 5.91 9.04
C LEU A 92 7.62 6.59 10.08
N GLU A 93 7.16 5.86 11.10
CA GLU A 93 6.37 6.41 12.21
C GLU A 93 7.13 7.53 12.94
N SER A 94 8.43 7.36 13.19
CA SER A 94 9.26 8.36 13.87
C SER A 94 9.46 9.65 13.05
N ILE A 95 9.37 9.57 11.72
CA ILE A 95 9.53 10.73 10.82
C ILE A 95 8.17 11.38 10.57
N ILE A 96 7.16 10.60 10.20
CA ILE A 96 5.88 11.09 9.69
C ILE A 96 4.96 11.59 10.81
N LEU A 97 4.84 10.86 11.94
CA LEU A 97 3.88 11.22 12.98
C LEU A 97 4.14 12.59 13.62
N PRO A 98 5.40 13.00 13.92
CA PRO A 98 5.67 14.36 14.40
C PRO A 98 5.24 15.43 13.39
N GLN A 99 5.54 15.22 12.11
CA GLN A 99 5.21 16.17 11.03
C GLN A 99 3.70 16.32 10.85
N ILE A 100 2.94 15.20 10.87
CA ILE A 100 1.48 15.24 10.82
C ILE A 100 0.92 16.00 12.03
N ASN A 101 1.44 15.76 13.23
CA ASN A 101 0.98 16.43 14.44
C ASN A 101 1.25 17.95 14.40
N GLU A 102 2.43 18.36 13.94
CA GLU A 102 2.75 19.78 13.77
C GLU A 102 1.85 20.43 12.72
N LEU A 103 1.63 19.77 11.58
CA LEU A 103 0.74 20.26 10.54
C LEU A 103 -0.70 20.38 11.04
N ALA A 104 -1.19 19.37 11.77
CA ALA A 104 -2.52 19.38 12.38
C ALA A 104 -2.68 20.54 13.38
N LYS A 105 -1.66 20.80 14.22
CA LYS A 105 -1.66 21.95 15.12
C LYS A 105 -1.71 23.27 14.37
N LYS A 106 -0.94 23.42 13.28
CA LYS A 106 -0.95 24.62 12.43
C LYS A 106 -2.33 24.85 11.84
N ILE A 107 -2.94 23.84 11.23
CA ILE A 107 -4.27 23.94 10.59
C ILE A 107 -5.36 24.25 11.61
N ARG A 108 -5.35 23.57 12.77
CA ARG A 108 -6.34 23.81 13.84
C ARG A 108 -6.15 25.17 14.51
N GLY A 109 -4.90 25.60 14.69
CA GLY A 109 -4.56 26.90 15.28
C GLY A 109 -4.73 28.09 14.33
N SER A 110 -4.69 27.86 13.00
CA SER A 110 -5.00 28.87 11.99
C SER A 110 -6.50 29.04 11.74
N GLY A 111 -7.34 28.12 12.24
CA GLY A 111 -8.80 28.15 12.09
C GLY A 111 -9.53 29.07 13.08
N SER A 112 -8.82 29.79 13.96
CA SER A 112 -9.43 30.67 14.97
C SER A 112 -9.16 32.17 14.76
N ASN A 113 -8.61 32.58 13.62
CA ASN A 113 -8.44 33.99 13.24
C ASN A 113 -9.11 34.27 11.88
N GLY A 114 -10.42 34.12 11.85
CA GLY A 114 -11.27 34.50 10.71
C GLY A 114 -12.56 35.11 11.24
N GLU A 115 -12.45 36.33 11.78
CA GLU A 115 -13.52 37.33 11.78
C GLU A 115 -13.87 37.75 10.34
#